data_AF-G5HK00-F1
#
_entry.id   AF-G5HK00-F1
#
_cell.length_a   1.000
_cell.length_b   1.000
_cell.length_c   1.000
_cell.angle_alpha   90.00
_cell.angle_beta   90.00
_cell.angle_gamma   90.00
#
_symmetry.space_group_name_H-M   'P 1'
#
loop_
_entity.id
_entity.type
_entity.pdbx_description
1 polymer ?
#
loop_
_entity_poly.entity_id
_entity_poly.type
_entity_poly.pdbx_seq_one_letter_code
_entity_poly.pdbx_strand_id
1 'polypeptide(L)' 'TFEGIRSFQEIEILTDSNGILFVSLYGRIKEIADKNGISQILLSVSYERRTIVSMAFAE' A
#
# COMPACT_ATOMS: atom_id res chain seq x y z
N THR A 1 5.13 12.90 -20.91
CA THR A 1 3.98 12.07 -21.34
C THR A 1 3.72 11.09 -20.22
N PHE A 2 2.53 11.07 -19.62
CA PHE A 2 2.26 10.12 -18.53
C PHE A 2 1.94 8.75 -19.16
N GLU A 3 2.78 7.74 -18.92
CA GLU A 3 2.72 6.42 -19.55
C GLU A 3 1.66 5.47 -18.96
N GLY A 4 0.60 6.02 -18.36
CA GLY A 4 -0.55 5.26 -17.87
C GLY A 4 -1.00 5.68 -16.48
N ILE A 5 -2.32 5.80 -16.32
CA ILE A 5 -2.94 5.86 -14.99
C ILE A 5 -3.15 4.42 -14.56
N ARG A 6 -2.39 3.93 -13.57
CA ARG A 6 -2.71 2.67 -12.90
C ARG A 6 -3.68 2.94 -11.77
N SER A 7 -4.86 2.34 -11.89
CA SER A 7 -5.82 2.23 -10.80
C SER A 7 -5.36 1.10 -9.88
N PHE A 8 -4.95 1.43 -8.65
CA PHE A 8 -4.60 0.45 -7.61
C PHE A 8 -5.84 0.05 -6.81
N GLN A 9 -6.91 -0.38 -7.48
CA GLN A 9 -8.12 -0.87 -6.80
C GLN A 9 -7.87 -2.14 -5.97
N GLU A 10 -6.75 -2.82 -6.20
CA GLU A 10 -6.38 -4.04 -5.49
C GLU A 10 -5.52 -3.78 -4.24
N ILE A 11 -5.29 -2.52 -3.85
CA ILE A 11 -4.54 -2.14 -2.65
C ILE A 11 -5.41 -1.21 -1.80
N GLU A 12 -5.71 -1.61 -0.57
CA GLU A 12 -6.37 -0.74 0.41
C GLU A 12 -5.44 -0.43 1.57
N ILE A 13 -5.46 0.84 2.00
CA ILE A 13 -4.81 1.28 3.22
C ILE A 13 -5.90 1.42 4.27
N LEU A 14 -5.84 0.58 5.29
CA LEU A 14 -6.77 0.57 6.41
C LEU A 14 -6.11 1.26 7.61
N THR A 15 -6.90 1.93 8.43
CA THR A 15 -6.44 2.56 9.67
C THR A 15 -7.27 2.01 10.84
N ASP A 16 -6.60 1.58 11.90
CA ASP A 16 -7.30 1.23 13.15
C ASP A 16 -7.64 2.47 13.99
N SER A 17 -8.33 2.26 15.11
CA SER A 17 -8.68 3.34 16.04
C SER A 17 -7.48 4.03 16.70
N ASN A 18 -6.29 3.43 16.66
CA ASN A 18 -5.06 3.98 17.21
C ASN A 18 -4.22 4.73 16.15
N GLY A 19 -4.69 4.79 14.90
CA GLY A 19 -3.98 5.42 13.80
C GLY A 19 -2.91 4.53 13.15
N ILE A 20 -2.85 3.25 13.50
CA ILE A 20 -1.93 2.28 12.87
C ILE A 20 -2.45 1.97 11.47
N LEU A 21 -1.56 2.03 10.49
CA LEU A 21 -1.85 1.75 9.09
C LEU A 21 -1.59 0.29 8.75
N PHE A 22 -2.49 -0.30 7.97
CA PHE A 22 -2.38 -1.65 7.43
C PHE A 22 -2.59 -1.61 5.93
N VAL A 23 -1.84 -2.46 5.21
CA VAL A 23 -2.01 -2.62 3.77
C VAL A 23 -2.70 -3.94 3.50
N SER A 24 -3.86 -3.89 2.85
CA SER A 24 -4.56 -5.08 2.35
C SER A 24 -4.41 -5.17 0.84
N LEU A 25 -4.00 -6.35 0.38
CA LEU A 25 -3.88 -6.67 -1.04
C LEU A 25 -5.02 -7.58 -1.45
N TYR A 26 -5.58 -7.33 -2.63
CA TYR A 26 -6.67 -8.11 -3.23
C TYR A 26 -6.28 -8.62 -4.61
N GLY A 27 -7.11 -9.52 -5.17
CA GLY A 27 -6.99 -9.96 -6.56
C GLY A 27 -5.59 -10.42 -6.97
N ARG A 28 -5.16 -9.96 -8.15
CA ARG A 28 -3.92 -10.42 -8.79
C ARG A 28 -2.68 -9.97 -8.02
N ILE A 29 -2.68 -8.77 -7.43
CA ILE A 29 -1.50 -8.29 -6.70
C ILE A 29 -1.26 -9.07 -5.41
N LYS A 30 -2.34 -9.52 -4.74
CA LYS A 30 -2.21 -10.44 -3.60
C LYS A 30 -1.58 -11.76 -4.02
N GLU A 31 -2.05 -12.36 -5.11
CA GLU A 31 -1.46 -13.61 -5.62
C GLU A 31 0.02 -13.47 -5.96
N ILE A 32 0.43 -12.32 -6.49
CA ILE A 32 1.84 -12.03 -6.76
C ILE A 32 2.61 -11.90 -5.45
N ALA A 33 2.10 -11.16 -4.47
CA ALA A 33 2.74 -11.02 -3.16
C ALA A 33 2.95 -12.39 -2.49
N ASP A 34 1.89 -13.21 -2.42
CA ASP A 34 1.94 -14.57 -1.86
C ASP A 34 2.99 -15.44 -2.58
N LYS A 35 3.04 -15.40 -3.92
CA LYS A 35 4.03 -16.15 -4.73
C LYS A 35 5.47 -15.71 -4.48
N ASN A 36 5.68 -14.46 -4.11
CA ASN A 36 7.00 -13.92 -3.79
C ASN A 36 7.33 -14.05 -2.29
N GLY A 37 6.48 -14.69 -1.50
CA GLY A 37 6.69 -14.86 -0.07
C GLY A 37 6.51 -13.58 0.74
N ILE A 38 5.91 -12.53 0.16
CA ILE A 38 5.62 -11.28 0.86
C ILE A 38 4.44 -11.54 1.78
N SER A 39 4.74 -11.63 3.06
CA SER A 39 3.80 -11.89 4.14
C SER A 39 3.17 -10.61 4.69
N GLN A 40 3.90 -9.50 4.64
CA GLN A 40 3.44 -8.21 5.15
C GLN A 40 3.99 -7.02 4.35
N ILE A 41 3.22 -5.92 4.36
CA ILE A 41 3.67 -4.62 3.86
C ILE A 41 3.52 -3.61 5.00
N LEU A 42 4.66 -3.09 5.46
CA LEU A 42 4.72 -2.01 6.44
C LEU A 42 4.64 -0.67 5.70
N LEU A 43 3.72 0.19 6.13
CA LEU A 43 3.49 1.49 5.52
C LEU A 43 3.75 2.62 6.54
N SER A 44 4.65 3.53 6.19
CA SER A 44 4.84 4.79 6.89
C SER A 44 4.37 5.93 6.01
N VAL A 45 3.51 6.81 6.55
CA VAL A 45 2.97 7.97 5.83
C VAL A 45 3.25 9.22 6.64
N SER A 46 3.86 10.21 6.00
CA SER A 46 4.06 11.55 6.53
C SER A 46 3.35 12.55 5.61
N TYR A 47 2.57 13.45 6.18
CA TYR A 47 1.85 14.43 5.41
C TYR A 47 1.79 15.80 6.09
N GLU A 48 1.80 16.83 5.25
CA GLU A 48 1.50 18.21 5.59
C GLU A 48 0.36 18.72 4.70
N ARG A 49 -0.09 19.96 4.89
CA ARG A 49 -1.25 20.53 4.18
C ARG A 49 -1.22 20.41 2.66
N ARG A 50 -0.04 20.27 2.05
CA ARG A 50 0.15 20.28 0.59
C ARG A 50 0.86 19.04 0.04
N THR A 51 1.44 18.23 0.90
CA THR A 51 2.36 17.17 0.48
C THR A 51 2.10 15.92 1.31
N ILE A 52 2.06 14.78 0.64
CA ILE A 52 1.99 13.46 1.27
C ILE A 52 3.18 12.66 0.74
N VAL A 53 3.93 12.05 1.65
CA VAL A 53 5.02 11.12 1.34
C VAL A 53 4.73 9.81 2.05
N SER A 54 4.82 8.70 1.31
CA SER A 54 4.64 7.36 1.86
C SER A 54 5.82 6.47 1.50
N MET A 55 6.28 5.69 2.46
CA MET A 55 7.27 4.63 2.26
C MET A 55 6.64 3.29 2.61
N ALA A 56 6.74 2.33 1.69
CA ALA A 56 6.28 0.96 1.88
C ALA A 56 7.48 0.01 1.90
N PHE A 57 7.49 -0.92 2.84
CA PHE A 57 8.48 -1.99 2.95
C PHE A 57 7.74 -3.34 2.91
N ALA A 58 8.23 -4.27 2.10
CA ALA A 58 7.64 -5.60 1.93
C ALA A 58 8.56 -6.65 2.54
N GLU A 59 8.00 -7.52 3.38
CA GLU A 59 8.69 -8.65 4.04
C GLU A 59 7.99 -9.97 3.76
#